data_AF-A0A2E3W168-F1
#
_entry.id   AF-A0A2E3W168-F1
#
_cell.length_a   1.000
_cell.length_b   1.000
_cell.length_c   1.000
_cell.angle_alpha   90.00
_cell.angle_beta   90.00
_cell.angle_gamma   90.00
#
_symmetry.space_group_name_H-M   'P 1'
#
loop_
_entity.id
_entity.type
_entity.pdbx_description
1 polymer ?
#
loop_
_entity_poly.entity_id
_entity_poly.type
_entity_poly.pdbx_seq_one_letter_code
_entity_poly.pdbx_strand_id
1 'polypeptide(L)' 'MKNKNPLYVVKGKDVEQAHGLVDLIIKKLNLQPAIDFFEYLFNLLLSMVDSYPKLKAVREFMDMVVARVKLFKSFSFA' A
#
# COMPACT_ATOMS: atom_id res chain seq x y z
N MET A 1 -27.71 1.46 -3.01
CA MET A 1 -27.36 2.90 -2.97
C MET A 1 -26.44 3.18 -4.15
N LYS A 2 -26.85 3.98 -5.16
CA LYS A 2 -26.03 4.32 -6.32
C LYS A 2 -24.96 5.34 -5.89
N ASN A 3 -23.68 4.99 -6.04
CA ASN A 3 -22.54 5.85 -5.69
C ASN A 3 -22.60 7.13 -6.54
N LYS A 4 -22.75 8.30 -5.89
CA LYS A 4 -23.25 9.53 -6.51
C LYS A 4 -22.21 10.40 -7.22
N ASN A 5 -20.93 10.01 -7.27
CA ASN A 5 -19.98 10.75 -8.09
C ASN A 5 -18.77 9.88 -8.47
N PRO A 6 -18.84 9.12 -9.57
CA PRO A 6 -17.68 8.38 -10.04
C PRO A 6 -16.60 9.38 -10.49
N LEU A 7 -15.41 9.27 -9.91
CA LEU A 7 -14.24 10.05 -10.32
C LEU A 7 -13.73 9.44 -11.64
N TYR A 8 -13.09 10.24 -12.50
CA TYR A 8 -12.56 9.73 -13.77
C TYR A 8 -11.08 10.04 -13.88
N VAL A 9 -10.31 9.07 -14.40
CA VAL A 9 -8.88 9.20 -14.68
C VAL A 9 -8.66 9.10 -16.18
N VAL A 10 -7.95 10.08 -16.74
CA VAL A 10 -7.55 10.06 -18.15
C VAL A 10 -6.23 9.30 -18.26
N LYS A 11 -6.24 8.17 -18.96
CA LYS A 11 -5.03 7.45 -19.39
C LYS A 11 -4.91 7.55 -20.91
N GLY A 12 -4.12 8.51 -21.37
CA GLY A 12 -3.91 8.72 -22.80
C GLY A 12 -5.22 9.11 -23.51
N LYS A 13 -5.78 8.20 -24.32
CA LYS A 13 -7.05 8.41 -25.05
C LYS A 13 -8.28 7.84 -24.34
N ASP A 14 -8.08 7.05 -23.29
CA ASP A 14 -9.15 6.34 -22.60
C ASP A 14 -9.43 6.93 -21.23
N VAL A 15 -10.71 6.93 -20.84
CA VAL A 15 -11.18 7.46 -19.56
C VAL A 15 -11.65 6.30 -18.70
N GLU A 16 -10.93 6.06 -17.60
CA GLU A 16 -11.26 5.01 -16.64
C GLU A 16 -12.07 5.59 -15.47
N GLN A 17 -13.12 4.88 -15.06
CA GLN A 17 -13.88 5.23 -13.87
C GLN A 17 -13.10 4.83 -12.61
N ALA A 18 -12.87 5.80 -11.73
CA ALA A 18 -12.27 5.64 -10.41
C ALA A 18 -13.35 5.71 -9.32
N HIS A 19 -13.31 4.78 -8.38
CA HIS A 19 -14.33 4.63 -7.34
C HIS A 19 -14.02 5.44 -6.06
N GLY A 20 -12.89 6.15 -6.03
CA GLY A 20 -12.45 7.01 -4.92
C GLY A 20 -11.12 7.72 -5.22
N LEU A 21 -10.69 8.62 -4.32
CA LEU A 21 -9.43 9.39 -4.48
C LEU A 21 -8.19 8.50 -4.56
N VAL A 22 -8.15 7.41 -3.79
CA VAL A 22 -7.04 6.46 -3.77
C VAL A 22 -6.96 5.71 -5.11
N ASP A 23 -8.08 5.18 -5.59
CA ASP A 23 -8.18 4.50 -6.88
C ASP A 23 -7.83 5.44 -8.05
N LEU A 24 -8.20 6.72 -7.94
CA LEU A 24 -7.82 7.76 -8.90
C LEU A 24 -6.29 7.92 -8.95
N ILE A 25 -5.63 8.03 -7.80
CA ILE A 25 -4.17 8.18 -7.73
C ILE A 25 -3.47 6.92 -8.26
N ILE A 26 -3.94 5.74 -7.87
CA ILE A 26 -3.38 4.44 -8.33
C ILE A 26 -3.46 4.35 -9.86
N LYS A 27 -4.62 4.63 -10.44
CA LYS A 27 -4.83 4.60 -11.89
C LYS A 27 -4.04 5.69 -12.61
N LYS A 28 -4.02 6.90 -12.07
CA LYS A 28 -3.32 8.05 -12.69
C LYS A 28 -1.80 7.84 -12.73
N LEU A 29 -1.24 7.25 -11.68
CA LEU A 29 0.20 7.00 -11.56
C LEU A 29 0.60 5.62 -12.10
N ASN A 30 -0.33 4.85 -12.70
CA ASN A 30 -0.12 3.45 -13.10
C ASN A 30 0.58 2.64 -12.00
N LEU A 31 0.12 2.79 -10.76
CA LEU A 31 0.68 2.06 -9.62
C LEU A 31 0.17 0.63 -9.52
N GLN A 32 -0.75 0.21 -10.41
CA GLN A 32 -1.27 -1.16 -10.43
C GLN A 32 -0.14 -2.20 -10.51
N PRO A 33 0.84 -2.13 -11.44
CA PRO A 33 1.92 -3.10 -11.49
C PRO A 33 2.82 -3.08 -10.26
N ALA A 34 2.97 -1.91 -9.62
CA ALA A 34 3.72 -1.79 -8.37
C ALA A 34 2.97 -2.46 -7.21
N ILE A 35 1.66 -2.25 -7.11
CA ILE A 35 0.79 -2.91 -6.12
C ILE A 35 0.82 -4.42 -6.32
N ASP A 36 0.68 -4.90 -7.56
CA ASP A 36 0.72 -6.33 -7.88
C ASP A 36 2.08 -6.95 -7.50
N PHE A 37 3.19 -6.22 -7.74
CA PHE A 37 4.51 -6.62 -7.29
C PHE A 37 4.62 -6.68 -5.76
N PHE A 38 4.08 -5.69 -5.05
CA PHE A 38 4.06 -5.69 -3.59
C PHE A 38 3.22 -6.84 -3.04
N GLU A 39 2.06 -7.12 -3.64
CA GLU A 39 1.21 -8.25 -3.27
C GLU A 39 1.93 -9.58 -3.45
N TYR A 40 2.63 -9.78 -4.58
CA TYR A 40 3.49 -10.95 -4.77
C TYR A 40 4.59 -11.05 -3.72
N LEU A 41 5.28 -9.94 -3.43
CA LEU A 41 6.35 -9.90 -2.43
C LEU A 41 5.82 -10.23 -1.02
N PHE A 42 4.67 -9.68 -0.63
CA PHE A 42 4.04 -9.98 0.66
C PHE A 42 3.59 -11.44 0.73
N ASN A 43 3.00 -11.98 -0.34
CA ASN A 43 2.62 -13.40 -0.40
C ASN A 43 3.83 -14.32 -0.30
N LEU A 44 4.96 -13.98 -0.94
CA LEU A 44 6.21 -14.72 -0.81
C LEU A 44 6.72 -14.70 0.64
N LEU A 45 6.77 -13.53 1.26
CA LEU A 45 7.21 -13.38 2.65
C LEU A 45 6.31 -14.15 3.62
N LEU A 46 4.99 -14.08 3.43
CA LEU A 46 4.02 -14.83 4.23
C LEU A 46 4.11 -16.34 3.99
N SER A 47 4.41 -16.78 2.75
CA SER A 47 4.60 -18.21 2.45
C SER A 47 5.81 -18.81 3.17
N MET A 48 6.80 -17.99 3.53
CA MET A 48 7.96 -18.41 4.33
C MET A 48 7.66 -18.41 5.85
N VAL A 49 6.55 -17.78 6.27
CA VAL A 49 6.08 -17.77 7.65
C VAL A 49 5.19 -19.00 7.87
N ASP A 50 5.86 -20.13 8.06
CA ASP A 50 5.23 -21.43 8.37
C ASP A 50 4.96 -21.63 9.88
N SER A 51 5.47 -20.74 10.73
CA SER A 51 5.52 -20.97 12.16
C SER A 51 5.46 -19.67 12.96
N TYR A 52 4.82 -19.74 14.13
CA TYR A 52 4.65 -18.63 15.06
C TYR A 52 5.98 -17.93 15.46
N PRO A 53 7.12 -18.64 15.65
CA PRO A 53 8.39 -17.98 15.95
C PRO A 53 8.89 -17.08 14.82
N LYS A 54 8.72 -17.47 13.55
CA LYS A 54 9.10 -16.65 12.39
C LYS A 54 8.20 -15.42 12.27
N LEU A 55 6.90 -15.57 12.50
CA LEU A 55 5.96 -14.45 12.55
C LEU A 55 6.34 -13.45 13.64
N LYS A 56 6.72 -13.94 14.82
CA LYS A 56 7.16 -13.10 15.94
C LYS A 56 8.42 -12.29 15.59
N ALA A 57 9.39 -12.90 14.92
CA ALA A 57 10.59 -12.19 14.46
C ALA A 57 10.25 -11.07 13.44
N VAL A 58 9.34 -11.33 12.51
CA VAL A 58 8.86 -10.31 11.56
C VAL A 58 8.12 -9.18 12.29
N ARG A 59 7.29 -9.53 13.28
CA ARG A 59 6.59 -8.53 14.11
C ARG A 59 7.55 -7.63 14.87
N GLU A 60 8.58 -8.20 15.50
CA GLU A 60 9.61 -7.44 16.22
C GLU A 60 10.38 -6.50 15.27
N PHE A 61 10.66 -6.93 14.04
CA PHE A 61 11.23 -6.07 13.00
C PHE A 61 10.30 -4.90 12.64
N MET A 62 9.00 -5.17 12.45
CA MET A 62 8.00 -4.15 12.16
C MET A 62 7.88 -3.12 13.30
N ASP A 63 7.87 -3.58 14.55
CA ASP A 63 7.84 -2.71 15.73
C ASP A 63 9.07 -1.78 15.78
N MET A 64 10.25 -2.27 15.40
CA MET A 64 11.46 -1.47 15.29
C MET A 64 11.37 -0.39 14.20
N VAL A 65 10.83 -0.73 13.02
CA VAL A 65 10.62 0.24 11.93
C VAL A 65 9.64 1.32 12.35
N VAL A 66 8.52 0.93 12.99
CA VAL A 66 7.52 1.89 13.51
C VAL A 66 8.13 2.80 14.58
N ALA A 67 8.97 2.28 15.47
CA ALA A 67 9.67 3.10 16.45
C ALA A 67 10.60 4.13 15.79
N ARG A 68 11.32 3.75 14.74
CA ARG A 68 12.15 4.68 13.95
C ARG A 68 11.30 5.74 13.26
N VAL A 69 10.18 5.37 12.64
CA VAL A 69 9.28 6.33 12.00
C VAL A 69 8.67 7.30 13.02
N LYS A 70 8.31 6.82 14.22
CA LYS A 70 7.87 7.69 15.33
C LYS A 70 8.96 8.69 15.76
N LEU A 71 10.21 8.25 15.86
CA LEU A 71 11.35 9.12 16.16
C LEU A 71 11.55 10.17 15.06
N PHE A 72 11.53 9.77 13.78
CA PHE A 72 11.58 10.71 12.67
C PHE A 72 10.43 11.71 12.70
N LYS A 73 9.21 11.28 13.04
CA LYS A 73 8.07 12.17 13.20
C LYS A 73 8.29 13.17 14.34
N SER A 74 8.85 12.76 15.48
CA SER A 74 9.14 13.70 16.57
C SER A 74 10.27 14.69 16.23
N PHE A 75 11.23 14.31 15.39
CA PHE A 75 12.31 15.20 14.94
C PHE A 75 11.89 16.11 13.78
N SER A 76 10.93 15.72 12.94
CA SER A 76 10.47 16.50 11.78
C SER A 76 9.50 17.65 12.13
N PHE A 77 9.09 17.78 13.41
CA PHE A 77 8.28 18.90 13.91
C PHE A 77 9.04 19.81 14.90
N ALA A 78 10.38 19.73 14.93
CA ALA A 78 11.25 20.68 15.63
C ALA A 78 11.91 21.65 14.65
#